data_AF-A0A8H8JNE5-F1
#
_entry.id   AF-A0A8H8JNE5-F1
#
_cell.length_a   1.000
_cell.length_b   1.000
_cell.length_c   1.000
_cell.angle_alpha   90.00
_cell.angle_beta   90.00
_cell.angle_gamma   90.00
#
_symmetry.space_group_name_H-M   'P 1'
#
loop_
_entity.id
_entity.type
_entity.pdbx_description
1 polymer ?
#
loop_
_entity_poly.entity_id
_entity_poly.type
_entity_poly.pdbx_seq_one_letter_code
_entity_poly.pdbx_strand_id
1 'polypeptide(L)'
;MRQPLPNYIREQLLIGPPQSHVDVELRRNVFWLVYALQRYHLSVLPALAFDLSDEDIRQTLPGTLAAFESGVDDGQERQSQMSPDLFTTHPDNLDDFGLYIKSAIMLSRIHILQGRQFREPLDDEEIRNSKELNVLEAIIVSMKSSALKGRFNLMEQPSSAALSNLYMSHMSPFFATILCHMTIADWRNPSSARSILACTSTLRSTSWDCARVDKMATLYWCIAGKILLLALRQAPENLAPVLREEILLLR
;
A
#
# COMPACT_ATOMS: atom_id res chain seq x y z
N MET A 1 -26.51 -18.84 -5.33
CA MET A 1 -26.13 -17.79 -6.29
C MET A 1 -27.29 -16.81 -6.40
N ARG A 2 -27.10 -15.53 -6.07
CA ARG A 2 -28.16 -14.51 -6.29
C ARG A 2 -28.34 -14.31 -7.79
N GLN A 3 -29.58 -14.21 -8.25
CA GLN A 3 -29.86 -13.90 -9.66
C GLN A 3 -29.23 -12.56 -10.04
N PRO A 4 -28.66 -12.43 -11.25
CA PRO A 4 -28.11 -11.17 -11.72
C PRO A 4 -29.16 -10.06 -11.69
N LEU A 5 -28.72 -8.82 -11.43
CA LEU A 5 -29.58 -7.64 -11.51
C LEU A 5 -30.30 -7.57 -12.88
N PRO A 6 -31.56 -7.12 -12.93
CA PRO A 6 -32.28 -6.87 -14.17
C PRO A 6 -31.51 -5.97 -15.13
N ASN A 7 -31.60 -6.25 -16.44
CA ASN A 7 -30.82 -5.55 -17.46
C ASN A 7 -31.02 -4.02 -17.45
N TYR A 8 -32.23 -3.53 -17.20
CA TYR A 8 -32.49 -2.09 -17.15
C TYR A 8 -31.78 -1.37 -15.98
N ILE A 9 -31.66 -2.02 -14.82
CA ILE A 9 -30.89 -1.50 -13.67
C ILE A 9 -29.41 -1.53 -14.00
N ARG A 10 -28.96 -2.62 -14.63
CA ARG A 10 -27.58 -2.81 -15.07
C ARG A 10 -27.18 -1.76 -16.12
N GLU A 11 -28.07 -1.40 -17.03
CA GLU A 11 -27.85 -0.37 -18.07
C GLU A 11 -27.94 1.06 -17.52
N GLN A 12 -28.72 1.29 -16.45
CA GLN A 12 -28.82 2.60 -15.79
C GLN A 12 -27.71 2.86 -14.76
N LEU A 13 -27.19 1.83 -14.10
CA LEU A 13 -26.10 1.94 -13.11
C LEU A 13 -24.71 1.66 -13.70
N LEU A 14 -24.58 0.92 -14.80
CA LEU A 14 -23.31 0.64 -15.47
C LEU A 14 -23.25 1.36 -16.82
N ILE A 15 -22.03 1.71 -17.25
CA ILE A 15 -21.74 2.47 -18.48
C ILE A 15 -21.92 1.59 -19.74
N GLY A 16 -23.00 0.79 -19.82
CA GLY A 16 -23.20 -0.24 -20.84
C GLY A 16 -22.13 -1.36 -20.82
N PRO A 17 -22.26 -2.37 -21.69
CA PRO A 17 -21.22 -3.39 -21.88
C PRO A 17 -19.94 -2.75 -22.43
N PRO A 18 -18.75 -3.28 -22.08
CA PRO A 18 -17.50 -2.74 -22.58
C PRO A 18 -17.38 -2.94 -24.10
N GLN A 19 -16.87 -1.93 -24.81
CA GLN A 19 -16.81 -1.95 -26.28
C GLN A 19 -15.49 -2.48 -26.85
N SER A 20 -14.45 -2.62 -26.02
CA SER A 20 -13.12 -3.06 -26.43
C SER A 20 -12.34 -3.61 -25.23
N HIS A 21 -11.20 -4.28 -25.48
CA HIS A 21 -10.26 -4.67 -24.41
C HIS A 21 -9.75 -3.46 -23.63
N VAL A 22 -9.53 -2.33 -24.32
CA VAL A 22 -9.18 -1.05 -23.68
C VAL A 22 -10.28 -0.60 -22.72
N ASP A 23 -11.55 -0.67 -23.10
CA ASP A 23 -12.67 -0.28 -22.23
C ASP A 23 -12.80 -1.20 -21.00
N VAL A 24 -12.59 -2.51 -21.19
CA VAL A 24 -12.53 -3.48 -20.08
C VAL A 24 -11.44 -3.09 -19.07
N GLU A 25 -10.23 -2.86 -19.56
CA GLU A 25 -9.08 -2.54 -18.72
C GLU A 25 -9.18 -1.15 -18.09
N LEU A 26 -9.70 -0.16 -18.81
CA LEU A 26 -9.91 1.19 -18.30
C LEU A 26 -10.87 1.17 -17.10
N ARG A 27 -11.98 0.44 -17.20
CA ARG A 27 -12.94 0.28 -16.10
C ARG A 27 -12.32 -0.42 -14.90
N ARG A 28 -11.48 -1.44 -15.14
CA ARG A 28 -10.72 -2.13 -14.08
C ARG A 28 -9.73 -1.18 -13.40
N ASN A 29 -8.98 -0.40 -14.18
CA ASN A 29 -8.01 0.56 -13.67
C ASN A 29 -8.68 1.67 -12.85
N VAL A 30 -9.80 2.23 -13.34
CA VAL A 30 -10.57 3.24 -12.60
C VAL A 30 -11.07 2.68 -11.27
N PHE A 31 -11.62 1.46 -11.25
CA PHE A 31 -12.02 0.80 -10.01
C PHE A 31 -10.85 0.72 -9.01
N TRP A 32 -9.69 0.25 -9.48
CA TRP A 32 -8.52 0.08 -8.61
C TRP A 32 -7.91 1.40 -8.16
N LEU A 33 -7.95 2.45 -8.98
CA LEU A 33 -7.54 3.80 -8.58
C LEU A 33 -8.44 4.35 -7.46
N VAL A 34 -9.76 4.19 -7.57
CA VAL A 34 -10.71 4.60 -6.52
C VAL A 34 -10.49 3.80 -5.24
N TYR A 35 -10.31 2.48 -5.37
CA TYR A 35 -9.97 1.60 -4.25
C TYR A 35 -8.69 2.07 -3.55
N ALA A 36 -7.60 2.21 -4.30
CA ALA A 36 -6.30 2.59 -3.77
C ALA A 36 -6.35 3.96 -3.08
N LEU A 37 -6.99 4.95 -3.73
CA LEU A 37 -7.20 6.28 -3.15
C LEU A 37 -7.84 6.17 -1.76
N GLN A 38 -8.94 5.43 -1.63
CA GLN A 38 -9.60 5.26 -0.34
C GLN A 38 -8.69 4.56 0.69
N ARG A 39 -8.01 3.48 0.30
CA ARG A 39 -7.15 2.71 1.21
C ARG A 39 -5.96 3.50 1.71
N TYR A 40 -5.25 4.20 0.82
CA TYR A 40 -4.12 5.01 1.22
C TYR A 40 -4.54 6.17 2.12
N HIS A 41 -5.60 6.92 1.77
CA HIS A 41 -6.01 8.09 2.54
C HIS A 41 -6.54 7.74 3.94
N LEU A 42 -7.27 6.64 4.08
CA LEU A 42 -7.94 6.30 5.33
C LEU A 42 -7.13 5.37 6.24
N SER A 43 -6.03 4.75 5.77
CA SER A 43 -5.26 3.77 6.55
C SER A 43 -4.68 4.27 7.88
N VAL A 44 -4.64 5.60 8.10
CA VAL A 44 -4.17 6.21 9.36
C VAL A 44 -5.30 6.58 10.33
N LEU A 45 -6.56 6.37 9.93
CA LEU A 45 -7.76 6.79 10.65
C LEU A 45 -8.61 5.57 11.04
N PRO A 46 -8.18 4.75 12.01
CA PRO A 46 -8.85 3.47 12.32
C PRO A 46 -10.31 3.62 12.75
N ALA A 47 -10.72 4.80 13.21
CA ALA A 47 -12.12 5.10 13.55
C ALA A 47 -13.06 5.13 12.33
N LEU A 48 -12.53 5.36 11.12
CA LEU A 48 -13.34 5.48 9.91
C LEU A 48 -13.41 4.15 9.17
N ALA A 49 -14.63 3.73 8.82
CA ALA A 49 -14.82 2.57 7.96
C ALA A 49 -14.52 2.92 6.50
N PHE A 50 -14.11 1.93 5.72
CA PHE A 50 -14.09 2.03 4.27
C PHE A 50 -15.53 1.93 3.73
N ASP A 51 -15.83 2.69 2.68
CA ASP A 51 -17.15 2.60 2.01
C ASP A 51 -17.26 1.31 1.18
N LEU A 52 -16.13 0.82 0.66
CA LEU A 52 -16.06 -0.45 -0.06
C LEU A 52 -15.60 -1.54 0.89
N SER A 53 -16.35 -2.64 1.01
CA SER A 53 -15.90 -3.84 1.72
C SER A 53 -15.00 -4.67 0.82
N ASP A 54 -13.86 -5.13 1.37
CA ASP A 54 -12.97 -6.04 0.65
C ASP A 54 -13.69 -7.37 0.30
N GLU A 55 -14.64 -7.83 1.12
CA GLU A 55 -15.37 -9.09 0.87
C GLU A 55 -16.25 -9.04 -0.39
N ASP A 56 -16.67 -7.84 -0.80
CA ASP A 56 -17.56 -7.63 -1.95
C ASP A 56 -16.79 -7.48 -3.27
N ILE A 57 -15.47 -7.28 -3.22
CA ILE A 57 -14.67 -7.00 -4.39
C ILE A 57 -14.28 -8.31 -5.09
N ARG A 58 -14.78 -8.50 -6.31
CA ARG A 58 -14.50 -9.68 -7.17
C ARG A 58 -13.57 -9.36 -8.34
N GLN A 59 -13.02 -8.16 -8.38
CA GLN A 59 -12.19 -7.68 -9.48
C GLN A 59 -10.80 -8.34 -9.44
N THR A 60 -10.26 -8.71 -10.60
CA THR A 60 -8.87 -9.16 -10.75
C THR A 60 -7.93 -7.96 -10.77
N LEU A 61 -6.65 -8.16 -10.49
CA LEU A 61 -5.64 -7.11 -10.61
C LEU A 61 -5.56 -6.53 -12.03
N PRO A 62 -5.08 -5.29 -12.18
CA PRO A 62 -4.82 -4.67 -13.48
C PRO A 62 -3.95 -5.54 -14.38
N GLY A 63 -4.17 -5.43 -15.68
CA GLY A 63 -3.29 -6.02 -16.68
C GLY A 63 -2.03 -5.19 -16.90
N THR A 64 -1.22 -5.60 -17.88
CA THR A 64 -0.02 -4.86 -18.24
C THR A 64 -0.35 -3.58 -19.02
N LEU A 65 0.44 -2.53 -18.79
CA LEU A 65 0.41 -1.27 -19.52
C LEU A 65 0.65 -1.52 -21.01
N ALA A 66 1.57 -2.41 -21.36
CA ALA A 66 1.85 -2.76 -22.75
C ALA A 66 0.62 -3.35 -23.47
N ALA A 67 -0.12 -4.26 -22.82
CA ALA A 67 -1.35 -4.81 -23.37
C ALA A 67 -2.46 -3.74 -23.46
N PHE A 68 -2.58 -2.89 -22.44
CA PHE A 68 -3.52 -1.77 -22.44
C PHE A 68 -3.28 -0.79 -23.61
N GLU A 69 -2.03 -0.37 -23.81
CA GLU A 69 -1.64 0.57 -24.87
C GLU A 69 -1.77 -0.03 -26.27
N SER A 70 -1.52 -1.34 -26.41
CA SER A 70 -1.72 -2.06 -27.67
C SER A 70 -3.18 -2.46 -27.93
N GLY A 71 -4.06 -2.27 -26.94
CA GLY A 71 -5.49 -2.54 -27.06
C GLY A 71 -5.86 -4.02 -27.15
N VAL A 72 -5.01 -4.89 -26.60
CA VAL A 72 -5.20 -6.35 -26.60
C VAL A 72 -5.41 -6.89 -25.19
N ASP A 73 -5.90 -8.11 -25.09
CA ASP A 73 -5.87 -8.86 -23.82
C ASP A 73 -4.43 -9.29 -23.51
N ASP A 74 -4.01 -9.18 -22.25
CA ASP A 74 -2.70 -9.69 -21.82
C ASP A 74 -2.67 -11.22 -21.72
N GLY A 75 -3.84 -11.87 -21.77
CA GLY A 75 -3.98 -13.33 -21.77
C GLY A 75 -3.52 -13.98 -20.48
N GLN A 76 -3.36 -13.21 -19.40
CA GLN A 76 -2.80 -13.67 -18.15
C GLN A 76 -3.90 -14.13 -17.19
N GLU A 77 -3.63 -15.20 -16.45
CA GLU A 77 -4.41 -15.53 -15.26
C GLU A 77 -4.06 -14.55 -14.14
N ARG A 78 -4.89 -13.52 -14.01
CA ARG A 78 -4.64 -12.43 -13.07
C ARG A 78 -5.04 -12.83 -11.66
N GLN A 79 -4.17 -12.50 -10.71
CA GLN A 79 -4.50 -12.61 -9.28
C GLN A 79 -5.66 -11.68 -8.93
N SER A 80 -6.35 -11.99 -7.83
CA SER A 80 -7.31 -11.10 -7.17
C SER A 80 -6.90 -10.93 -5.71
N GLN A 81 -7.57 -10.07 -4.96
CA GLN A 81 -7.29 -9.95 -3.52
C GLN A 81 -7.49 -11.25 -2.72
N MET A 82 -8.29 -12.18 -3.28
CA MET A 82 -8.61 -13.49 -2.70
C MET A 82 -7.58 -14.55 -3.08
N SER A 83 -6.64 -14.23 -3.98
CA SER A 83 -5.59 -15.16 -4.38
C SER A 83 -4.70 -15.48 -3.16
N PRO A 84 -4.48 -16.77 -2.84
CA PRO A 84 -3.71 -17.16 -1.65
C PRO A 84 -2.25 -16.74 -1.72
N ASP A 85 -1.74 -16.57 -2.94
CA ASP A 85 -0.36 -16.23 -3.27
C ASP A 85 -0.18 -14.73 -3.60
N LEU A 86 -1.20 -13.89 -3.35
CA LEU A 86 -1.21 -12.46 -3.71
C LEU A 86 0.07 -11.72 -3.28
N PHE A 87 0.58 -12.03 -2.09
CA PHE A 87 1.73 -11.34 -1.49
C PHE A 87 3.04 -12.12 -1.56
N THR A 88 2.99 -13.39 -1.96
CA THR A 88 4.16 -14.28 -2.03
C THR A 88 4.69 -14.41 -3.44
N THR A 89 3.79 -14.34 -4.43
CA THR A 89 4.11 -14.50 -5.85
C THR A 89 3.79 -13.23 -6.61
N HIS A 90 4.79 -12.68 -7.29
CA HIS A 90 4.64 -11.55 -8.22
C HIS A 90 5.04 -12.03 -9.61
N PRO A 91 4.11 -12.12 -10.56
CA PRO A 91 4.44 -12.44 -11.94
C PRO A 91 5.50 -11.49 -12.50
N ASP A 92 6.36 -11.98 -13.39
CA ASP A 92 7.44 -11.17 -13.98
C ASP A 92 6.90 -9.98 -14.77
N ASN A 93 5.79 -10.22 -15.46
CA ASN A 93 4.97 -9.27 -16.21
C ASN A 93 4.05 -8.41 -15.32
N LEU A 94 4.15 -8.48 -14.00
CA LEU A 94 3.37 -7.59 -13.12
C LEU A 94 3.97 -6.19 -13.13
N ASP A 95 3.20 -5.23 -13.63
CA ASP A 95 3.63 -3.83 -13.68
C ASP A 95 3.59 -3.13 -12.31
N ASP A 96 4.21 -1.96 -12.24
CA ASP A 96 4.29 -1.11 -11.05
C ASP A 96 2.90 -0.77 -10.49
N PHE A 97 1.91 -0.56 -11.36
CA PHE A 97 0.54 -0.29 -10.94
C PHE A 97 -0.07 -1.50 -10.20
N GLY A 98 0.22 -2.72 -10.64
CA GLY A 98 -0.20 -3.93 -9.94
C GLY A 98 0.40 -4.03 -8.53
N LEU A 99 1.68 -3.67 -8.36
CA LEU A 99 2.35 -3.61 -7.06
C LEU A 99 1.77 -2.51 -6.16
N TYR A 100 1.39 -1.37 -6.74
CA TYR A 100 0.73 -0.27 -6.03
C TYR A 100 -0.62 -0.74 -5.47
N ILE A 101 -1.42 -1.44 -6.28
CA ILE A 101 -2.69 -2.01 -5.81
C ILE A 101 -2.50 -3.08 -4.73
N LYS A 102 -1.53 -3.99 -4.89
CA LYS A 102 -1.20 -4.97 -3.83
C LYS A 102 -0.86 -4.27 -2.52
N SER A 103 -0.10 -3.17 -2.58
CA SER A 103 0.25 -2.37 -1.40
C SER A 103 -0.98 -1.75 -0.74
N ALA A 104 -1.93 -1.23 -1.52
CA ALA A 104 -3.22 -0.75 -1.01
C ALA A 104 -4.04 -1.87 -0.33
N ILE A 105 -4.07 -3.09 -0.88
CA ILE A 105 -4.75 -4.24 -0.27
C ILE A 105 -4.11 -4.61 1.07
N MET A 106 -2.78 -4.62 1.15
CA MET A 106 -2.07 -4.87 2.42
C MET A 106 -2.47 -3.85 3.50
N LEU A 107 -2.51 -2.56 3.15
CA LEU A 107 -2.92 -1.50 4.08
C LEU A 107 -4.39 -1.63 4.50
N SER A 108 -5.27 -2.07 3.58
CA SER A 108 -6.67 -2.36 3.89
C SER A 108 -6.81 -3.38 5.01
N ARG A 109 -6.06 -4.50 4.92
CA ARG A 109 -6.11 -5.57 5.94
C ARG A 109 -5.64 -5.09 7.31
N ILE A 110 -4.62 -4.22 7.35
CA ILE A 110 -4.12 -3.62 8.60
C ILE A 110 -5.17 -2.67 9.18
N HIS A 111 -5.73 -1.80 8.35
CA HIS A 111 -6.77 -0.86 8.75
C HIS A 111 -7.99 -1.55 9.35
N ILE A 112 -8.43 -2.67 8.76
CA ILE A 112 -9.55 -3.46 9.29
C ILE A 112 -9.23 -4.00 10.69
N LEU A 113 -8.02 -4.54 10.91
CA LEU A 113 -7.60 -4.98 12.24
C LEU A 113 -7.56 -3.82 13.24
N GLN A 114 -6.92 -2.70 12.86
CA GLN A 114 -6.84 -1.53 13.73
C GLN A 114 -8.22 -0.93 14.04
N GLY A 115 -9.14 -0.92 13.08
CA GLY A 115 -10.50 -0.43 13.29
C GLY A 115 -11.30 -1.31 14.24
N ARG A 116 -11.07 -2.63 14.24
CA ARG A 116 -11.64 -3.54 15.25
C ARG A 116 -11.06 -3.25 16.63
N GLN A 117 -9.73 -3.17 16.74
CA GLN A 117 -9.03 -2.82 18.00
C GLN A 117 -9.43 -1.44 18.53
N PHE A 118 -9.75 -0.49 17.65
CA PHE A 118 -10.22 0.83 18.07
C PHE A 118 -11.63 0.78 18.69
N ARG A 119 -12.52 -0.09 18.18
CA ARG A 119 -13.89 -0.25 18.70
C ARG A 119 -13.95 -1.12 19.94
N GLU A 120 -13.11 -2.15 19.97
CA GLU A 120 -12.98 -3.11 21.07
C GLU A 120 -11.51 -3.18 21.46
N PRO A 121 -11.04 -2.26 22.33
CA PRO A 121 -9.67 -2.22 22.78
C PRO A 121 -9.29 -3.52 23.49
N LEU A 122 -8.25 -4.17 22.98
CA LEU A 122 -7.59 -5.32 23.59
C LEU A 122 -6.36 -4.86 24.37
N ASP A 123 -5.89 -5.69 25.30
CA ASP A 123 -4.61 -5.42 25.95
C ASP A 123 -3.44 -5.54 24.95
N ASP A 124 -2.38 -4.75 25.17
CA ASP A 124 -1.20 -4.74 24.31
C ASP A 124 -0.55 -6.13 24.18
N GLU A 125 -0.58 -6.95 25.23
CA GLU A 125 -0.03 -8.31 25.21
C GLU A 125 -0.91 -9.25 24.38
N GLU A 126 -2.23 -9.09 24.44
CA GLU A 126 -3.18 -9.86 23.62
C GLU A 126 -3.00 -9.54 22.13
N ILE A 127 -2.82 -8.25 21.79
CA ILE A 127 -2.58 -7.82 20.41
C ILE A 127 -1.27 -8.41 19.88
N ARG A 128 -0.18 -8.29 20.65
CA ARG A 128 1.14 -8.84 20.28
C ARG A 128 1.11 -10.34 20.02
N ASN A 129 0.33 -11.08 20.79
CA ASN A 129 0.20 -12.52 20.66
C ASN A 129 -0.89 -12.95 19.68
N SER A 130 -1.58 -12.01 19.02
CA SER A 130 -2.68 -12.33 18.13
C SER A 130 -2.20 -13.00 16.84
N LYS A 131 -2.90 -14.08 16.44
CA LYS A 131 -2.64 -14.77 15.17
C LYS A 131 -2.85 -13.85 13.97
N GLU A 132 -3.81 -12.92 14.07
CA GLU A 132 -4.12 -11.98 13.00
C GLU A 132 -2.96 -11.02 12.75
N LEU A 133 -2.34 -10.46 13.81
CA LEU A 133 -1.14 -9.63 13.66
C LEU A 133 0.02 -10.40 13.04
N ASN A 134 0.29 -11.63 13.51
CA ASN A 134 1.35 -12.49 12.96
C ASN A 134 1.16 -12.74 11.45
N VAL A 135 -0.08 -12.92 10.99
CA VAL A 135 -0.39 -13.08 9.56
C VAL A 135 -0.10 -11.80 8.78
N LEU A 136 -0.46 -10.63 9.32
CA LEU A 136 -0.17 -9.34 8.69
C LEU A 136 1.34 -9.05 8.63
N GLU A 137 2.08 -9.37 9.68
CA GLU A 137 3.55 -9.26 9.70
C GLU A 137 4.19 -10.17 8.65
N ALA A 138 3.71 -11.40 8.51
CA ALA A 138 4.17 -12.31 7.47
C ALA A 138 3.88 -11.76 6.05
N ILE A 139 2.71 -11.14 5.84
CA ILE A 139 2.37 -10.45 4.58
C ILE A 139 3.34 -9.30 4.30
N ILE A 140 3.63 -8.47 5.31
CA ILE A 140 4.55 -7.33 5.19
C ILE A 140 5.95 -7.83 4.82
N VAL A 141 6.46 -8.85 5.51
CA VAL A 141 7.77 -9.46 5.23
C VAL A 141 7.81 -10.04 3.83
N SER A 142 6.74 -10.75 3.43
CA SER A 142 6.62 -11.30 2.09
C SER A 142 6.73 -10.19 1.04
N MET A 143 5.87 -9.16 1.12
CA MET A 143 5.89 -8.00 0.21
C MET A 143 7.27 -7.32 0.15
N LYS A 144 7.94 -7.11 1.29
CA LYS A 144 9.30 -6.56 1.32
C LYS A 144 10.29 -7.44 0.54
N SER A 145 10.18 -8.75 0.69
CA SER A 145 11.13 -9.72 0.14
C SER A 145 10.91 -10.05 -1.34
N SER A 146 9.65 -10.02 -1.81
CA SER A 146 9.24 -10.54 -3.11
C SER A 146 8.98 -9.43 -4.13
N ALA A 147 8.37 -8.31 -3.72
CA ALA A 147 8.04 -7.20 -4.62
C ALA A 147 9.25 -6.30 -4.94
N LEU A 148 10.28 -6.29 -4.07
CA LEU A 148 11.35 -5.28 -4.09
C LEU A 148 12.72 -5.84 -4.49
N LYS A 149 12.86 -7.15 -4.70
CA LYS A 149 14.10 -7.73 -5.22
C LYS A 149 14.30 -7.30 -6.68
N GLY A 150 15.18 -6.31 -6.88
CA GLY A 150 15.68 -5.89 -8.19
C GLY A 150 14.80 -4.92 -8.99
N ARG A 151 13.58 -4.59 -8.53
CA ARG A 151 12.65 -3.70 -9.26
C ARG A 151 12.64 -2.24 -8.81
N PHE A 152 13.17 -1.94 -7.61
CA PHE A 152 13.20 -0.58 -7.09
C PHE A 152 14.60 0.02 -7.23
N ASN A 153 14.81 0.73 -8.34
CA ASN A 153 16.00 1.55 -8.55
C ASN A 153 15.58 3.00 -8.82
N LEU A 154 15.76 3.87 -7.83
CA LEU A 154 15.46 5.31 -7.95
C LEU A 154 16.40 6.04 -8.93
N MET A 155 17.51 5.42 -9.32
CA MET A 155 18.51 6.00 -10.23
C MET A 155 18.27 5.64 -11.69
N GLU A 156 17.60 4.51 -11.96
CA GLU A 156 17.06 4.23 -13.28
C GLU A 156 15.81 5.10 -13.47
N GLN A 157 15.66 5.73 -14.63
CA GLN A 157 14.62 6.75 -14.86
C GLN A 157 13.41 6.17 -15.61
N PRO A 158 12.44 5.53 -14.92
CA PRO A 158 11.17 5.16 -15.55
C PRO A 158 10.30 6.40 -15.80
N SER A 159 9.16 6.20 -16.46
CA SER A 159 8.13 7.23 -16.61
C SER A 159 7.67 7.75 -15.24
N SER A 160 7.09 8.96 -15.21
CA SER A 160 6.82 9.58 -13.92
C SER A 160 5.79 8.84 -13.05
N ALA A 161 4.75 8.28 -13.69
CA ALA A 161 3.73 7.48 -13.00
C ALA A 161 4.32 6.17 -12.46
N ALA A 162 5.18 5.52 -13.25
CA ALA A 162 5.84 4.28 -12.85
C ALA A 162 6.74 4.48 -11.63
N LEU A 163 7.51 5.58 -11.57
CA LEU A 163 8.31 5.86 -10.37
C LEU A 163 7.42 6.09 -9.15
N SER A 164 6.32 6.84 -9.30
CA SER A 164 5.41 7.11 -8.18
C SER A 164 4.82 5.81 -7.62
N ASN A 165 4.32 4.93 -8.49
CA ASN A 165 3.77 3.63 -8.10
C ASN A 165 4.83 2.73 -7.44
N LEU A 166 6.04 2.65 -8.02
CA LEU A 166 7.14 1.89 -7.45
C LEU A 166 7.58 2.45 -6.10
N TYR A 167 7.69 3.77 -5.96
CA TYR A 167 8.02 4.45 -4.71
C TYR A 167 6.98 4.13 -3.63
N MET A 168 5.69 4.29 -3.94
CA MET A 168 4.63 3.95 -3.00
C MET A 168 4.63 2.47 -2.65
N SER A 169 4.87 1.57 -3.61
CA SER A 169 4.95 0.13 -3.37
C SER A 169 6.15 -0.25 -2.50
N HIS A 170 7.29 0.40 -2.68
CA HIS A 170 8.49 0.21 -1.85
C HIS A 170 8.29 0.66 -0.42
N MET A 171 7.60 1.79 -0.24
CA MET A 171 7.45 2.43 1.06
C MET A 171 6.31 1.82 1.89
N SER A 172 5.28 1.30 1.23
CA SER A 172 4.07 0.79 1.89
C SER A 172 4.33 -0.33 2.90
N PRO A 173 5.24 -1.30 2.69
CA PRO A 173 5.53 -2.31 3.71
C PRO A 173 6.20 -1.74 4.97
N PHE A 174 7.04 -0.71 4.85
CA PHE A 174 7.59 -0.02 6.02
C PHE A 174 6.50 0.75 6.76
N PHE A 175 5.64 1.43 6.00
CA PHE A 175 4.51 2.15 6.57
C PHE A 175 3.52 1.22 7.27
N ALA A 176 3.20 0.09 6.64
CA ALA A 176 2.40 -0.99 7.22
C ALA A 176 2.98 -1.51 8.54
N THR A 177 4.31 -1.66 8.62
CA THR A 177 4.98 -2.05 9.88
C THR A 177 4.72 -0.99 10.96
N ILE A 178 4.84 0.30 10.63
CA ILE A 178 4.54 1.39 11.57
C ILE A 178 3.07 1.31 12.03
N LEU A 179 2.12 1.11 11.12
CA LEU A 179 0.70 1.01 11.46
C LEU A 179 0.40 -0.20 12.36
N CYS A 180 0.98 -1.38 12.11
CA CYS A 180 0.78 -2.54 12.97
C CYS A 180 1.25 -2.29 14.42
N HIS A 181 2.34 -1.54 14.59
CA HIS A 181 2.96 -1.34 15.91
C HIS A 181 2.58 -0.03 16.59
N MET A 182 1.92 0.90 15.89
CA MET A 182 1.50 2.18 16.50
C MET A 182 0.40 2.00 17.55
N THR A 183 -0.45 0.97 17.41
CA THR A 183 -1.56 0.70 18.34
C THR A 183 -1.04 0.20 19.69
N ILE A 184 -0.05 -0.68 19.68
CA ILE A 184 0.62 -1.23 20.87
C ILE A 184 1.80 -0.38 21.38
N ALA A 185 1.91 0.84 20.86
CA ALA A 185 2.98 1.80 21.15
C ALA A 185 4.40 1.19 21.17
N ASP A 186 4.72 0.28 20.25
CA ASP A 186 6.06 -0.34 20.20
C ASP A 186 7.04 0.52 19.39
N TRP A 187 7.49 1.61 20.00
CA TRP A 187 8.43 2.58 19.41
C TRP A 187 9.91 2.17 19.56
N ARG A 188 10.19 0.96 20.05
CA ARG A 188 11.55 0.50 20.34
C ARG A 188 12.38 0.21 19.09
N ASN A 189 11.71 -0.05 17.97
CA ASN A 189 12.37 -0.31 16.69
C ASN A 189 11.90 0.65 15.59
N PRO A 190 12.44 1.89 15.53
CA PRO A 190 12.05 2.85 14.52
C PRO A 190 12.68 2.57 13.13
N SER A 191 13.24 1.37 12.89
CA SER A 191 13.91 1.02 11.62
C SER A 191 13.02 1.29 10.39
N SER A 192 11.73 0.94 10.46
CA SER A 192 10.80 1.21 9.35
C SER A 192 10.60 2.71 9.10
N ALA A 193 10.57 3.53 10.15
CA ALA A 193 10.51 4.99 10.01
C ALA A 193 11.79 5.53 9.36
N ARG A 194 12.97 5.01 9.73
CA ARG A 194 14.24 5.37 9.11
C ARG A 194 14.29 5.01 7.64
N SER A 195 13.84 3.80 7.27
CA SER A 195 13.79 3.36 5.87
C SER A 195 12.94 4.29 5.02
N ILE A 196 11.79 4.76 5.55
CA ILE A 196 10.95 5.76 4.87
C ILE A 196 11.74 7.05 4.65
N LEU A 197 12.33 7.63 5.70
CA LEU A 197 13.06 8.89 5.57
C LEU A 197 14.25 8.79 4.63
N ALA A 198 15.04 7.71 4.74
CA ALA A 198 16.18 7.46 3.87
C ALA A 198 15.76 7.40 2.40
N CYS A 199 14.69 6.66 2.09
CA CYS A 199 14.16 6.58 0.73
C CYS A 199 13.67 7.93 0.21
N THR A 200 12.98 8.73 1.03
CA THR A 200 12.57 10.09 0.65
C THR A 200 13.76 11.01 0.41
N SER A 201 14.78 10.95 1.27
CA SER A 201 16.02 11.72 1.09
C SER A 201 16.77 11.31 -0.17
N THR A 202 16.86 10.02 -0.48
CA THR A 202 17.41 9.53 -1.75
C THR A 202 16.62 10.07 -2.93
N LEU A 203 15.29 10.01 -2.91
CA LEU A 203 14.46 10.56 -3.98
C LEU A 203 14.71 12.06 -4.18
N ARG A 204 14.78 12.85 -3.10
CA ARG A 204 15.08 14.29 -3.14
C ARG A 204 16.49 14.61 -3.64
N SER A 205 17.42 13.67 -3.52
CA SER A 205 18.79 13.82 -4.05
C SER A 205 18.87 13.59 -5.57
N THR A 206 17.83 13.01 -6.17
CA THR A 206 17.73 12.87 -7.62
C THR A 206 17.20 14.15 -8.27
N SER A 207 17.29 14.27 -9.59
CA SER A 207 16.72 15.39 -10.35
C SER A 207 15.20 15.32 -10.52
N TRP A 208 14.52 14.45 -9.76
CA TRP A 208 13.13 14.13 -10.00
C TRP A 208 12.17 15.11 -9.31
N ASP A 209 11.12 15.49 -10.02
CA ASP A 209 10.12 16.42 -9.50
C ASP A 209 9.24 15.73 -8.44
N CYS A 210 9.55 15.97 -7.17
CA CYS A 210 8.82 15.44 -6.04
C CYS A 210 7.32 15.80 -6.05
N ALA A 211 6.89 16.83 -6.79
CA ALA A 211 5.48 17.18 -6.93
C ALA A 211 4.68 16.12 -7.72
N ARG A 212 5.36 15.23 -8.44
CA ARG A 212 4.74 14.16 -9.24
C ARG A 212 4.63 12.82 -8.49
N VAL A 213 5.15 12.75 -7.26
CA VAL A 213 4.92 11.60 -6.38
C VAL A 213 3.49 11.66 -5.86
N ASP A 214 2.87 10.50 -5.69
CA ASP A 214 1.61 10.37 -4.97
C ASP A 214 1.68 11.15 -3.65
N LYS A 215 0.67 11.99 -3.40
CA LYS A 215 0.58 12.86 -2.22
C LYS A 215 0.63 12.07 -0.91
N MET A 216 0.28 10.79 -0.95
CA MET A 216 0.36 9.88 0.19
C MET A 216 1.80 9.65 0.66
N ALA A 217 2.81 9.89 -0.18
CA ALA A 217 4.21 9.91 0.23
C ALA A 217 4.48 10.92 1.36
N THR A 218 3.84 12.10 1.32
CA THR A 218 3.97 13.11 2.37
C THR A 218 3.39 12.60 3.69
N LEU A 219 2.27 11.87 3.66
CA LEU A 219 1.70 11.27 4.86
C LEU A 219 2.68 10.26 5.48
N TYR A 220 3.27 9.38 4.67
CA TYR A 220 4.22 8.38 5.15
C TYR A 220 5.42 9.04 5.81
N TRP A 221 5.97 10.06 5.17
CA TRP A 221 7.08 10.85 5.70
C TRP A 221 6.72 11.54 7.03
N CYS A 222 5.56 12.20 7.11
CA CYS A 222 5.09 12.85 8.34
C CYS A 222 4.93 11.86 9.50
N ILE A 223 4.32 10.70 9.26
CA ILE A 223 4.13 9.67 10.27
C ILE A 223 5.46 9.07 10.71
N ALA A 224 6.38 8.79 9.77
CA ALA A 224 7.72 8.30 10.10
C ALA A 224 8.50 9.30 10.98
N GLY A 225 8.47 10.60 10.65
CA GLY A 225 9.05 11.66 11.47
C GLY A 225 8.46 11.70 12.88
N LYS A 226 7.12 11.57 12.99
CA LYS A 226 6.44 11.48 14.31
C LYS A 226 6.92 10.28 15.13
N ILE A 227 7.05 9.10 14.51
CA ILE A 227 7.53 7.90 15.19
C ILE A 227 8.96 8.07 15.68
N LEU A 228 9.85 8.67 14.89
CA LEU A 228 11.23 8.95 15.32
C LEU A 228 11.30 9.94 16.48
N LEU A 229 10.46 10.98 16.48
CA LEU A 229 10.34 11.90 17.61
C LEU A 229 9.85 11.20 18.89
N LEU A 230 8.87 10.30 18.76
CA LEU A 230 8.37 9.50 19.89
C LEU A 230 9.40 8.50 20.40
N ALA A 231 10.15 7.87 19.49
CA ALA A 231 11.25 6.98 19.83
C ALA A 231 12.36 7.77 20.56
N LEU A 232 12.74 8.96 20.08
CA LEU A 232 13.74 9.81 20.72
C LEU A 232 13.33 10.20 22.15
N ARG A 233 12.05 10.54 22.37
CA ARG A 233 11.54 10.88 23.70
C ARG A 233 11.72 9.78 24.73
N GLN A 234 11.77 8.53 24.28
CA GLN A 234 11.81 7.35 25.14
C GLN A 234 13.12 6.56 24.95
N ALA A 235 14.04 7.10 24.16
CA ALA A 235 15.31 6.45 23.84
C ALA A 235 16.24 6.49 25.05
N PRO A 236 16.96 5.39 25.34
CA PRO A 236 18.08 5.42 26.26
C PRO A 236 19.19 6.36 25.75
N GLU A 237 20.02 6.90 26.65
CA GLU A 237 21.00 7.94 26.34
C GLU A 237 21.98 7.56 25.21
N ASN A 238 22.24 6.27 25.01
CA ASN A 238 23.10 5.75 23.96
C ASN A 238 22.49 5.85 22.55
N LEU A 239 21.16 5.83 22.41
CA LEU A 239 20.47 5.89 21.12
C LEU A 239 20.03 7.31 20.73
N ALA A 240 19.93 8.20 21.71
CA ALA A 240 19.45 9.56 21.52
C ALA A 240 20.28 10.39 20.51
N PRO A 241 21.64 10.30 20.45
CA PRO A 241 22.43 11.06 19.48
C PRO A 241 22.12 10.66 18.03
N VAL A 242 22.01 9.35 17.76
CA VAL A 242 21.71 8.83 16.41
C VAL A 242 20.34 9.30 15.94
N LEU A 243 19.33 9.19 16.80
CA LEU A 243 17.97 9.64 16.48
C LEU A 243 17.89 11.17 16.28
N ARG A 244 18.70 11.95 17.01
CA ARG A 244 18.78 13.42 16.82
C ARG A 244 19.36 13.78 15.46
N GLU A 245 20.45 13.15 15.05
CA GLU A 245 21.04 13.34 13.71
C GLU A 245 20.02 13.00 12.61
N GLU A 246 19.31 11.88 12.74
CA GLU A 246 18.26 11.48 11.79
C GLU A 246 17.10 12.48 11.72
N ILE A 247 16.70 13.06 12.85
CA ILE A 247 15.67 14.12 12.89
C ILE A 247 16.19 15.42 12.24
N LEU A 248 17.49 15.71 12.33
CA LEU A 248 18.07 16.89 11.67
C LEU A 248 18.04 16.77 10.15
N LEU A 249 18.08 15.54 9.60
CA LEU A 249 17.90 15.28 8.16
C LEU A 249 16.46 15.56 7.66
N LEU A 250 15.50 15.84 8.55
CA LEU A 250 14.14 16.26 8.17
C LEU A 250 14.03 17.76 7.82
N ARG A 251 15.06 18.56 8.09
CA ARG A 251 15.10 20.01 7.77
C ARG A 251 15.48 20.24 6.32
#